data_AF-A0A929DYZ2-F1
#
_entry.id   AF-A0A929DYZ2-F1
#
_cell.length_a   1.000
_cell.length_b   1.000
_cell.length_c   1.000
_cell.angle_alpha   90.00
_cell.angle_beta   90.00
_cell.angle_gamma   90.00
#
_symmetry.space_group_name_H-M   'P 1'
#
loop_
_entity.id
_entity.type
_entity.pdbx_description
1 polymer ?
#
loop_
_entity_poly.entity_id
_entity_poly.type
_entity_poly.pdbx_seq_one_letter_code
_entity_poly.pdbx_strand_id
1 'polypeptide(L)' 'MSKYSMHLLVCGGTGCKSQESDQLSEKLKKELSKQGLEDTVQVIMT' A
#
# COMPACT_ATOMS: atom_id res chain seq x y z
N MET A 1 -5.54 12.94 -15.28
CA MET A 1 -4.44 11.99 -15.52
C MET A 1 -4.17 11.29 -14.21
N SER A 2 -4.28 9.97 -14.16
CA SER A 2 -4.06 9.19 -12.93
C SER A 2 -2.67 9.49 -12.41
N LYS A 3 -2.60 10.06 -11.20
CA LYS A 3 -1.35 10.53 -10.56
C LYS A 3 -0.37 9.39 -10.28
N TYR A 4 -0.86 8.15 -10.36
CA TYR A 4 -0.14 6.91 -10.14
C TYR A 4 -0.39 5.95 -11.31
N SER A 5 0.65 5.22 -11.70
CA SER A 5 0.63 4.17 -12.73
C SER A 5 -0.05 2.89 -12.24
N MET A 6 0.09 2.59 -10.94
CA MET A 6 -0.40 1.36 -10.34
C MET A 6 -1.01 1.61 -8.96
N HIS A 7 -2.10 0.90 -8.66
CA HIS A 7 -2.74 0.92 -7.35
C HIS A 7 -2.63 -0.47 -6.71
N LEU A 8 -2.06 -0.51 -5.50
CA LEU A 8 -1.99 -1.69 -4.65
C LEU A 8 -3.13 -1.61 -3.64
N LEU A 9 -4.09 -2.51 -3.75
CA LEU A 9 -5.25 -2.59 -2.85
C LEU A 9 -4.94 -3.61 -1.74
N VAL A 10 -5.00 -3.17 -0.49
CA VAL A 10 -4.76 -4.01 0.68
C VAL A 10 -6.07 -4.16 1.45
N CYS A 11 -6.45 -5.39 1.76
CA CYS A 11 -7.62 -5.65 2.60
C CYS A 11 -7.48 -4.98 3.97
N GLY A 12 -8.42 -4.10 4.32
CA GLY A 12 -8.53 -3.37 5.58
C GLY A 12 -9.73 -3.79 6.43
N GLY A 13 -10.41 -4.88 6.07
CA GLY A 13 -11.45 -5.49 6.89
C GLY A 13 -10.93 -5.90 8.28
N THR A 14 -11.82 -6.03 9.26
CA THR A 14 -11.47 -6.39 10.65
C THR A 14 -10.63 -7.66 10.75
N GLY A 15 -10.96 -8.70 9.96
CA GLY A 15 -10.17 -9.94 9.90
C GLY A 15 -8.76 -9.74 9.33
N CYS A 16 -8.59 -8.86 8.35
CA CYS A 16 -7.28 -8.54 7.76
C CYS A 16 -6.43 -7.70 8.74
N LYS A 17 -7.06 -6.75 9.45
CA LYS A 17 -6.39 -5.94 10.48
C LYS A 17 -5.90 -6.77 11.66
N SER A 18 -6.68 -7.75 12.11
CA SER A 18 -6.24 -8.71 13.14
C SER A 18 -5.01 -9.54 12.71
N GLN A 19 -4.73 -9.61 11.40
CA GLN A 19 -3.57 -10.25 10.80
C GLN A 19 -2.49 -9.24 10.36
N GLU A 20 -2.42 -8.08 11.02
CA GLU A 20 -1.36 -7.08 10.82
C GLU A 20 -1.33 -6.48 9.41
N SER A 21 -2.48 -6.39 8.71
CA SER A 21 -2.57 -5.77 7.39
C SER A 21 -2.10 -4.31 7.37
N ASP A 22 -2.25 -3.58 8.47
CA ASP A 22 -1.74 -2.22 8.61
C ASP A 22 -0.19 -2.19 8.55
N GLN A 23 0.50 -3.12 9.22
CA GLN A 23 1.97 -3.22 9.14
C GLN A 23 2.44 -3.65 7.76
N LEU A 24 1.69 -4.52 7.07
CA LEU A 24 1.98 -4.88 5.68
C LEU A 24 1.92 -3.65 4.78
N SER A 25 0.88 -2.82 4.92
CA SER A 25 0.68 -1.59 4.16
C SER A 25 1.85 -0.62 4.34
N GLU A 26 2.30 -0.43 5.59
CA GLU A 26 3.42 0.45 5.91
C GLU A 26 4.76 -0.08 5.37
N LYS A 27 5.00 -1.39 5.48
CA LYS A 27 6.20 -2.02 4.88
C LYS A 27 6.22 -1.85 3.36
N LEU A 28 5.09 -2.02 2.70
CA LEU A 28 4.96 -1.82 1.25
C LEU A 28 5.30 -0.38 0.86
N LYS A 29 4.72 0.63 1.54
CA LYS A 29 5.06 2.03 1.29
C LYS A 29 6.55 2.32 1.51
N LYS A 30 7.13 1.80 2.59
CA LYS A 30 8.54 2.01 2.91
C LYS A 30 9.46 1.41 1.85
N GLU A 31 9.10 0.24 1.32
CA GLU A 31 9.85 -0.40 0.24
C GLU A 31 9.69 0.35 -1.08
N LEU A 32 8.48 0.84 -1.39
CA LEU A 32 8.24 1.70 -2.56
C LEU A 32 9.05 2.99 -2.50
N SER A 33 9.13 3.66 -1.35
CA SER A 33 9.98 4.84 -1.16
C SER A 33 11.47 4.53 -1.30
N LYS A 34 11.95 3.39 -0.77
CA LYS A 34 13.35 2.97 -0.97
C LYS A 34 13.70 2.75 -2.44
N GLN A 35 12.73 2.29 -3.23
CA GLN A 35 12.92 2.07 -4.67
C GLN A 35 12.60 3.31 -5.52
N GLY A 36 12.17 4.42 -4.90
CA GLY A 36 11.78 5.64 -5.62
C GLY A 36 10.50 5.50 -6.44
N LEU A 37 9.64 4.54 -6.09
CA LEU A 37 8.40 4.21 -6.81
C LEU A 37 7.17 4.89 -6.20
N GLU A 38 7.32 5.67 -5.14
CA GLU A 38 6.23 6.31 -4.40
C GLU A 38 5.37 7.27 -5.24
N ASP A 39 5.94 7.90 -6.27
CA ASP A 39 5.22 8.76 -7.22
C ASP A 39 4.46 7.96 -8.30
N THR A 40 4.79 6.67 -8.48
CA THR A 40 4.19 5.80 -9.50
C THR A 40 3.21 4.78 -8.94
N VAL A 41 3.38 4.35 -7.70
CA VAL A 41 2.60 3.27 -7.10
C VAL A 41 1.94 3.75 -5.82
N GLN A 42 0.61 3.67 -5.75
CA GLN A 42 -0.16 4.05 -4.58
C GLN A 42 -0.70 2.84 -3.84
N VAL A 43 -0.45 2.76 -2.52
CA VAL A 43 -1.04 1.74 -1.65
C VAL A 43 -2.32 2.29 -1.04
N ILE A 44 -3.43 1.58 -1.23
CA ILE A 44 -4.78 1.92 -0.77
C ILE A 44 -5.32 0.77 0.08
N MET A 45 -5.88 1.07 1.24
CA MET A 45 -6.59 0.07 2.04
C MET A 45 -8.09 0.06 1.72
N THR A 46 -8.69 -1.13 1.60
CA THR A 46 -10.10 -1.35 1.26
C THR A 46 -10.79 -2.28 2.22
#